data_AF-A0A2K6SRI2-F1
#
_entry.id   AF-A0A2K6SRI2-F1
#
_cell.length_a   1.000
_cell.length_b   1.000
_cell.length_c   1.000
_cell.angle_alpha   90.00
_cell.angle_beta   90.00
_cell.angle_gamma   90.00
#
_symmetry.space_group_name_H-M   'P 1'
#
loop_
_entity.id
_entity.type
_entity.pdbx_description
1 polymer ?
#
loop_
_entity_poly.entity_id
_entity_poly.type
_entity_poly.pdbx_seq_one_letter_code
_entity_poly.pdbx_strand_id
1 'polypeptide(L)'
;MGARECPAWLWLLLSLLWLPLGLPVLGAPLHLICDSGVLERYALEGKEAENVTMGCAESCSLNENITVPDTKVNFYAWKKMEFGQQAIDVWQGLTLLSDAVLRGQALLANSSQPREPLQLHFDRAVRGLRSLTTLLRALGAQKEATTPPDAALSAVPLRTITADTFSKLFQVYSNFIRGKLKLYAGEACRTGDR
;
A
#
# COMPACT_ATOMS: atom_id res chain seq x y z
N MET A 1 44.36 -4.13 -52.75
CA MET A 1 43.22 -3.23 -52.43
C MET A 1 42.01 -4.13 -52.18
N GLY A 2 41.34 -4.16 -51.04
CA GLY A 2 41.49 -3.44 -49.78
C GLY A 2 40.99 -4.34 -48.64
N ALA A 3 41.61 -4.24 -47.48
CA ALA A 3 41.17 -4.92 -46.28
C ALA A 3 39.79 -4.37 -45.89
N ARG A 4 38.79 -5.25 -45.77
CA ARG A 4 37.49 -4.89 -45.21
C ARG A 4 37.67 -4.68 -43.72
N GLU A 5 37.84 -3.43 -43.33
CA GLU A 5 37.80 -3.01 -41.94
C GLU A 5 36.38 -3.24 -41.43
N CYS A 6 36.16 -4.38 -40.77
CA CYS A 6 34.95 -4.61 -39.99
C CYS A 6 34.93 -3.56 -38.89
N PRO A 7 33.96 -2.64 -38.92
CA PRO A 7 34.14 -1.42 -38.16
C PRO A 7 33.73 -1.71 -36.71
N ALA A 8 34.66 -1.49 -35.78
CA ALA A 8 34.58 -1.92 -34.37
C ALA A 8 33.33 -1.43 -33.60
N TRP A 9 32.70 -0.34 -34.07
CA TRP A 9 31.43 0.18 -33.56
C TRP A 9 30.26 -0.83 -33.67
N LEU A 10 30.23 -1.68 -34.69
CA LEU A 10 29.19 -2.72 -34.86
C LEU A 10 29.29 -3.79 -33.77
N TRP A 11 30.50 -4.14 -33.36
CA TRP A 11 30.75 -5.07 -32.24
C TRP A 11 30.44 -4.43 -30.89
N LEU A 12 30.73 -3.13 -30.72
CA LEU A 12 30.35 -2.37 -29.52
C LEU A 12 28.83 -2.28 -29.36
N LEU A 13 28.10 -2.00 -30.45
CA LEU A 13 26.64 -1.94 -30.47
C LEU A 13 26.00 -3.30 -30.15
N LEU A 14 26.54 -4.39 -30.72
CA LEU A 14 26.07 -5.74 -30.44
C LEU A 14 26.34 -6.17 -28.99
N SER A 15 27.48 -5.74 -28.42
CA SER A 15 27.82 -5.97 -27.01
C SER A 15 26.90 -5.22 -26.07
N LEU A 16 26.47 -4.00 -26.42
CA LEU A 16 25.53 -3.20 -25.64
C LEU A 16 24.10 -3.78 -25.68
N LEU A 17 23.72 -4.42 -26.79
CA LEU A 17 22.44 -5.11 -26.94
C LEU A 17 22.38 -6.45 -26.18
N TRP A 18 23.55 -7.03 -25.88
CA TRP A 18 23.71 -8.23 -25.07
C TRP A 18 23.98 -7.96 -23.59
N LEU A 19 24.11 -6.70 -23.18
CA LEU A 19 24.03 -6.37 -21.75
C LEU A 19 22.60 -6.67 -21.30
N PRO A 20 22.38 -7.61 -20.36
CA PRO A 20 21.06 -7.84 -19.81
C PRO A 20 20.63 -6.56 -19.10
N LEU A 21 19.75 -5.78 -19.71
CA LEU A 21 19.14 -4.56 -19.15
C LEU A 21 18.12 -4.89 -18.03
N GLY A 22 18.44 -5.88 -17.22
CA GLY A 22 17.52 -6.50 -16.28
C GLY A 22 18.16 -7.66 -15.56
N LEU A 23 19.25 -7.41 -14.84
CA LEU A 23 19.45 -8.16 -13.60
C LEU A 23 18.24 -7.82 -12.72
N PRO A 24 17.38 -8.79 -12.34
CA PRO A 24 16.51 -8.54 -11.22
C PRO A 24 17.46 -8.21 -10.08
N VAL A 25 17.25 -7.07 -9.43
CA VAL A 25 17.96 -6.73 -8.20
C VAL A 25 17.61 -7.82 -7.19
N LEU A 26 18.40 -8.89 -7.20
CA LEU A 26 18.40 -9.96 -6.21
C LEU A 26 18.90 -9.29 -4.94
N GLY A 27 17.98 -8.95 -4.03
CA GLY A 27 18.32 -8.50 -2.69
C GLY A 27 18.17 -7.00 -2.39
N ALA A 28 17.23 -6.30 -3.02
CA ALA A 28 16.62 -5.16 -2.30
C ALA A 28 15.92 -5.74 -1.06
N PRO A 29 16.04 -5.15 0.14
CA PRO A 29 15.62 -5.82 1.37
C PRO A 29 14.10 -5.96 1.39
N LEU A 30 13.61 -7.11 0.92
CA LEU A 30 12.29 -7.67 1.23
C LEU A 30 11.99 -7.56 2.74
N HIS A 31 13.04 -7.44 3.55
CA HIS A 31 13.07 -7.30 5.00
C HIS A 31 12.47 -6.03 5.60
N LEU A 32 12.35 -4.90 4.89
CA LEU A 32 11.88 -3.66 5.54
C LEU A 32 10.43 -3.78 6.04
N ILE A 33 9.56 -4.42 5.26
CA ILE A 33 8.17 -4.67 5.67
C ILE A 33 8.03 -5.91 6.56
N CYS A 34 9.04 -6.78 6.57
CA CYS A 34 9.13 -7.91 7.51
C CYS A 34 9.52 -7.47 8.92
N ASP A 35 10.15 -6.30 9.07
CA ASP A 35 10.31 -5.67 10.37
C ASP A 35 8.97 -5.10 10.84
N SER A 36 8.38 -5.76 11.84
CA SER A 36 7.11 -5.33 12.44
C SER A 36 7.13 -3.90 13.00
N GLY A 37 8.32 -3.38 13.37
CA GLY A 37 8.50 -2.01 13.84
C GLY A 37 8.22 -0.96 12.75
N VAL A 38 8.48 -1.30 11.48
CA VAL A 38 8.19 -0.41 10.35
C VAL A 38 6.69 -0.21 10.18
N LEU A 39 5.91 -1.29 10.18
CA LEU A 39 4.45 -1.21 10.10
C LEU A 39 3.84 -0.55 11.34
N GLU A 40 4.40 -0.83 12.52
CA GLU A 40 3.92 -0.23 13.78
C GLU A 40 4.10 1.29 13.77
N ARG A 41 5.23 1.79 13.23
CA ARG A 41 5.45 3.23 13.08
C ARG A 41 4.36 3.89 12.24
N TYR A 42 4.05 3.35 11.07
CA TYR A 42 2.98 3.92 10.23
C TYR A 42 1.61 3.86 10.91
N ALA A 43 1.31 2.79 11.66
CA ALA A 43 0.07 2.71 12.41
C ALA A 43 -0.01 3.75 13.55
N LEU A 44 1.10 3.97 14.26
CA LEU A 44 1.19 4.98 15.31
C LEU A 44 1.03 6.41 14.74
N GLU A 45 1.62 6.71 13.59
CA GLU A 45 1.43 7.99 12.90
C GLU A 45 -0.05 8.23 12.54
N GLY A 46 -0.77 7.16 12.17
CA GLY A 46 -2.21 7.18 11.96
C GLY A 46 -3.02 7.42 13.22
N LYS A 47 -2.64 6.76 14.32
CA LYS A 47 -3.30 6.93 15.62
C LYS A 47 -3.07 8.33 16.20
N GLU A 48 -1.89 8.90 15.99
CA GLU A 48 -1.59 10.28 16.34
C GLU A 48 -2.50 11.26 15.58
N ALA A 49 -2.66 11.06 14.27
CA ALA A 49 -3.57 11.85 13.44
C ALA A 49 -5.04 11.74 13.89
N GLU A 50 -5.51 10.52 14.21
CA GLU A 50 -6.84 10.29 14.79
C GLU A 50 -7.02 11.11 16.08
N ASN A 51 -6.04 11.08 16.98
CA ASN A 51 -6.11 11.81 18.25
C ASN A 51 -6.21 13.32 18.05
N VAL A 52 -5.48 13.89 17.08
CA VAL A 52 -5.56 15.31 16.73
C VAL A 52 -6.97 15.66 16.23
N THR A 53 -7.59 14.80 15.43
CA THR A 53 -8.95 15.04 14.92
C THR A 53 -10.04 14.89 15.97
N MET A 54 -9.82 14.13 17.06
CA MET A 54 -10.77 14.07 18.17
C MET A 54 -10.88 15.41 18.91
N GLY A 55 -9.82 16.23 18.92
CA GLY A 55 -9.82 17.56 19.53
C GLY A 55 -10.63 18.61 18.77
N CYS A 56 -11.21 18.26 17.61
CA CYS A 56 -11.80 19.18 16.64
C CYS A 56 -13.35 19.05 16.56
N ALA A 57 -13.95 18.12 17.29
CA ALA A 57 -15.41 17.89 17.35
C ALA A 57 -16.09 17.96 15.96
N GLU A 58 -17.22 18.66 15.83
CA GLU A 58 -18.00 18.80 14.58
C GLU A 58 -17.23 19.47 13.44
N SER A 59 -16.17 20.24 13.75
CA SER A 59 -15.40 20.88 12.69
C SER A 59 -14.55 19.88 11.90
N CYS A 60 -14.31 18.67 12.40
CA CYS A 60 -13.57 17.62 11.66
C CYS A 60 -14.46 16.61 10.93
N SER A 61 -15.72 16.98 10.65
CA SER A 61 -16.57 16.24 9.72
C SER A 61 -16.04 16.33 8.28
N LEU A 62 -16.14 15.20 7.57
CA LEU A 62 -16.05 15.15 6.12
C LEU A 62 -17.44 15.53 5.62
N ASN A 63 -17.57 16.64 4.88
CA ASN A 63 -18.85 17.07 4.29
C ASN A 63 -19.42 16.06 3.26
N GLU A 64 -18.75 14.93 3.05
CA GLU A 64 -19.15 13.81 2.20
C GLU A 64 -18.75 12.47 2.85
N ASN A 65 -19.44 11.40 2.45
CA ASN A 65 -19.09 10.04 2.88
C ASN A 65 -18.01 9.46 1.96
N ILE A 66 -16.81 9.26 2.49
CA ILE A 66 -15.71 8.62 1.75
C ILE A 66 -15.78 7.10 1.94
N THR A 67 -15.77 6.33 0.85
CA THR A 67 -15.65 4.87 0.91
C THR A 67 -14.24 4.46 1.32
N VAL A 68 -14.13 3.58 2.31
CA VAL A 68 -12.86 3.09 2.88
C VAL A 68 -12.90 1.57 3.07
N PRO A 69 -11.76 0.87 3.13
CA PRO A 69 -11.77 -0.59 3.33
C PRO A 69 -12.28 -0.97 4.73
N ASP A 70 -12.99 -2.09 4.84
CA ASP A 70 -13.28 -2.70 6.13
C ASP A 70 -12.00 -3.28 6.73
N THR A 71 -11.65 -2.80 7.93
CA THR A 71 -10.46 -3.19 8.67
C THR A 71 -10.70 -4.35 9.62
N LYS A 72 -11.94 -4.83 9.77
CA LYS A 72 -12.25 -5.95 10.66
C LYS A 72 -11.57 -7.22 10.14
N VAL A 73 -10.98 -7.96 11.07
CA VAL A 73 -10.37 -9.26 10.79
C VAL A 73 -10.99 -10.30 11.71
N ASN A 74 -11.57 -11.35 11.12
CA ASN A 74 -11.88 -12.57 11.84
C ASN A 74 -10.67 -13.48 11.75
N PHE A 75 -9.92 -13.64 12.86
CA PHE A 75 -8.66 -14.41 12.86
C PHE A 75 -8.84 -15.87 12.43
N TYR A 76 -9.96 -16.50 12.77
CA TYR A 76 -10.25 -17.88 12.37
C TYR A 76 -10.47 -18.00 10.86
N ALA A 77 -11.28 -17.10 10.29
CA ALA A 77 -11.51 -17.07 8.85
C ALA A 77 -10.24 -16.66 8.09
N TRP A 78 -9.49 -15.67 8.60
CA TRP A 78 -8.23 -15.20 8.01
C TRP A 78 -7.20 -16.32 7.91
N LYS A 79 -6.98 -17.08 8.99
CA LYS A 79 -6.01 -18.19 9.00
C LYS A 79 -6.37 -19.31 8.01
N LYS A 80 -7.67 -19.48 7.69
CA LYS A 80 -8.16 -20.47 6.73
C LYS A 80 -8.24 -19.95 5.30
N MET A 81 -8.18 -18.64 5.11
CA MET A 81 -8.21 -18.00 3.80
C MET A 81 -6.94 -18.34 3.04
N GLU A 82 -7.08 -18.62 1.74
CA GLU A 82 -5.94 -18.82 0.86
C GLU A 82 -5.00 -17.61 0.89
N PHE A 83 -3.69 -17.86 0.91
CA PHE A 83 -2.68 -16.81 0.92
C PHE A 83 -2.84 -15.83 -0.26
N GLY A 84 -3.20 -16.36 -1.43
CA GLY A 84 -3.51 -15.57 -2.62
C GLY A 84 -4.63 -14.55 -2.37
N GLN A 85 -5.75 -15.03 -1.83
CA GLN A 85 -6.88 -14.17 -1.46
C GLN A 85 -6.52 -13.15 -0.38
N GLN A 86 -5.68 -13.49 0.61
CA GLN A 86 -5.20 -12.51 1.60
C GLN A 86 -4.42 -11.39 0.91
N ALA A 87 -3.56 -11.71 -0.05
CA ALA A 87 -2.78 -10.73 -0.81
C ALA A 87 -3.70 -9.79 -1.61
N ILE A 88 -4.72 -10.35 -2.28
CA ILE A 88 -5.74 -9.59 -3.02
C ILE A 88 -6.47 -8.62 -2.08
N ASP A 89 -6.98 -9.12 -0.95
CA ASP A 89 -7.70 -8.32 0.05
C ASP A 89 -6.85 -7.16 0.59
N VAL A 90 -5.58 -7.41 0.89
CA VAL A 90 -4.66 -6.36 1.40
C VAL A 90 -4.29 -5.37 0.30
N TRP A 91 -4.00 -5.82 -0.92
CA TRP A 91 -3.64 -4.94 -2.03
C TRP A 91 -4.78 -4.00 -2.42
N GLN A 92 -5.99 -4.55 -2.60
CA GLN A 92 -7.18 -3.77 -2.91
C GLN A 92 -7.54 -2.81 -1.78
N GLY A 93 -7.45 -3.28 -0.52
CA GLY A 93 -7.70 -2.46 0.65
C GLY A 93 -6.73 -1.27 0.77
N LEU A 94 -5.43 -1.49 0.53
CA LEU A 94 -4.43 -0.42 0.59
C LEU A 94 -4.61 0.61 -0.54
N THR A 95 -4.99 0.14 -1.73
CA THR A 95 -5.29 1.01 -2.87
C THR A 95 -6.50 1.90 -2.56
N LEU A 96 -7.61 1.31 -2.10
CA LEU A 96 -8.81 2.06 -1.70
C LEU A 96 -8.51 3.05 -0.56
N LEU A 97 -7.70 2.66 0.41
CA LEU A 97 -7.29 3.54 1.51
C LEU A 97 -6.45 4.73 1.00
N SER A 98 -5.58 4.51 0.02
CA SER A 98 -4.77 5.56 -0.62
C SER A 98 -5.66 6.60 -1.30
N ASP A 99 -6.65 6.14 -2.06
CA ASP A 99 -7.61 7.02 -2.72
C ASP A 99 -8.46 7.79 -1.70
N ALA A 100 -8.90 7.13 -0.62
CA ALA A 100 -9.68 7.76 0.44
C ALA A 100 -8.89 8.86 1.18
N VAL A 101 -7.61 8.62 1.47
CA VAL A 101 -6.76 9.64 2.13
C VAL A 101 -6.49 10.82 1.20
N LEU A 102 -6.27 10.59 -0.09
CA LEU A 102 -6.13 11.68 -1.08
C LEU A 102 -7.41 12.50 -1.21
N ARG A 103 -8.58 11.86 -1.21
CA ARG A 103 -9.89 12.55 -1.18
C ARG A 103 -10.05 13.38 0.09
N GLY A 104 -9.75 12.81 1.25
CA GLY A 104 -9.78 13.52 2.53
C GLY A 104 -8.86 14.75 2.53
N GLN A 105 -7.65 14.63 1.96
CA GLN A 105 -6.72 15.74 1.82
C GLN A 105 -7.28 16.85 0.90
N ALA A 106 -7.91 16.49 -0.21
CA ALA A 106 -8.53 17.45 -1.11
C ALA A 106 -9.69 18.22 -0.43
N LEU A 107 -10.53 17.52 0.34
CA LEU A 107 -11.60 18.16 1.13
C LEU A 107 -11.06 19.11 2.20
N LEU A 108 -9.95 18.73 2.83
CA LEU A 108 -9.27 19.59 3.78
C LEU A 108 -8.77 20.86 3.11
N ALA A 109 -8.13 20.75 1.94
CA ALA A 109 -7.60 21.89 1.19
C ALA A 109 -8.70 22.84 0.69
N ASN A 110 -9.90 22.32 0.42
CA ASN A 110 -11.06 23.10 0.02
C ASN A 110 -11.82 23.73 1.20
N SER A 111 -11.42 23.44 2.44
CA SER A 111 -12.03 24.03 3.63
C SER A 111 -11.51 25.45 3.85
N SER A 112 -12.40 26.36 4.23
CA SER A 112 -12.07 27.75 4.54
C SER A 112 -11.40 27.93 5.92
N GLN A 113 -11.26 26.88 6.72
CA GLN A 113 -10.62 26.93 8.03
C GLN A 113 -9.15 26.51 7.95
N PRO A 114 -8.21 27.31 8.48
CA PRO A 114 -6.81 26.90 8.58
C PRO A 114 -6.70 25.73 9.55
N ARG A 115 -6.09 24.63 9.08
CA ARG A 115 -5.87 23.40 9.84
C ARG A 115 -4.47 22.87 9.60
N GLU A 116 -3.47 23.73 9.78
CA GLU A 116 -2.06 23.39 9.56
C GLU A 116 -1.61 22.09 10.26
N PRO A 117 -2.02 21.81 11.53
CA PRO A 117 -1.65 20.56 12.19
C PRO A 117 -2.20 19.33 11.46
N LEU A 118 -3.44 19.39 10.97
CA LEU A 118 -4.11 18.28 10.29
C LEU A 118 -3.51 18.03 8.90
N GLN A 119 -3.11 19.09 8.19
CA GLN A 119 -2.50 18.97 6.88
C GLN A 119 -1.16 18.21 6.91
N LEU A 120 -0.35 18.44 7.96
CA LEU A 120 0.89 17.67 8.17
C LEU A 120 0.62 16.16 8.31
N HIS A 121 -0.45 15.78 9.00
CA HIS A 121 -0.84 14.38 9.16
C HIS A 121 -1.29 13.75 7.84
N PHE A 122 -2.03 14.49 7.00
CA PHE A 122 -2.36 14.04 5.65
C PHE A 122 -1.13 13.84 4.78
N ASP A 123 -0.22 14.81 4.77
CA ASP A 123 1.03 14.71 4.01
C ASP A 123 1.87 13.49 4.44
N ARG A 124 1.91 13.22 5.75
CA ARG A 124 2.58 12.04 6.31
C ARG A 124 1.86 10.75 5.89
N ALA A 125 0.53 10.69 5.98
CA ALA A 125 -0.26 9.54 5.57
C ALA A 125 -0.12 9.24 4.07
N VAL A 126 -0.17 10.25 3.20
CA VAL A 126 0.03 10.09 1.75
C VAL A 126 1.43 9.53 1.45
N ARG A 127 2.48 10.08 2.09
CA ARG A 127 3.84 9.53 1.95
C ARG A 127 3.93 8.09 2.48
N GLY A 128 3.32 7.82 3.63
CA GLY A 128 3.29 6.50 4.25
C GLY A 128 2.62 5.45 3.38
N LEU A 129 1.43 5.74 2.84
CA LEU A 129 0.71 4.84 1.94
C LEU A 129 1.48 4.57 0.64
N ARG A 130 2.15 5.57 0.09
CA ARG A 130 3.03 5.39 -1.08
C ARG A 130 4.20 4.44 -0.77
N SER A 131 4.84 4.63 0.38
CA SER A 131 5.91 3.73 0.85
C SER A 131 5.39 2.32 1.07
N LEU A 132 4.27 2.16 1.79
CA LEU A 132 3.63 0.86 2.03
C LEU A 132 3.21 0.17 0.73
N THR A 133 2.70 0.90 -0.25
CA THR A 133 2.34 0.37 -1.57
C THR A 133 3.57 -0.20 -2.28
N THR A 134 4.69 0.51 -2.20
CA THR A 134 5.96 0.07 -2.81
C THR A 134 6.49 -1.18 -2.12
N LEU A 135 6.46 -1.22 -0.78
CA LEU A 135 6.89 -2.37 0.01
C LEU A 135 5.99 -3.59 -0.24
N LEU A 136 4.67 -3.40 -0.26
CA LEU A 136 3.71 -4.47 -0.49
C LEU A 136 3.79 -5.03 -1.92
N ARG A 137 4.10 -4.17 -2.90
CA ARG A 137 4.42 -4.60 -4.27
C ARG A 137 5.67 -5.48 -4.30
N ALA A 138 6.72 -5.10 -3.57
CA ALA A 138 7.94 -5.90 -3.49
C ALA A 138 7.71 -7.28 -2.83
N LEU A 139 6.76 -7.40 -1.90
CA LEU A 139 6.31 -8.68 -1.35
C LEU A 139 5.48 -9.55 -2.33
N GLY A 140 5.16 -9.04 -3.51
CA GLY A 140 4.42 -9.79 -4.52
C GLY A 140 2.89 -9.71 -4.43
N ALA A 141 2.34 -8.93 -3.49
CA ALA A 141 0.88 -8.86 -3.33
C ALA A 141 0.15 -8.30 -4.57
N GLN A 142 0.79 -7.38 -5.30
CA GLN A 142 0.23 -6.85 -6.56
C GLN A 142 0.11 -7.94 -7.63
N LYS A 143 1.13 -8.82 -7.73
CA LYS A 143 1.16 -9.87 -8.74
C LYS A 143 -0.06 -10.76 -8.56
N GLU A 144 -0.30 -11.19 -7.33
CA GLU A 144 -1.45 -12.00 -6.94
C GLU A 144 -2.79 -11.33 -7.25
N ALA A 145 -2.88 -10.01 -7.00
CA ALA A 145 -4.06 -9.21 -7.33
C ALA A 145 -4.29 -8.95 -8.81
N THR A 146 -3.28 -9.16 -9.67
CA THR A 146 -3.36 -8.89 -11.11
C THR A 146 -3.42 -10.18 -11.94
N THR A 147 -3.12 -11.34 -11.35
CA THR A 147 -3.28 -12.64 -12.01
C THR A 147 -4.74 -12.85 -12.39
N PRO A 148 -5.05 -13.07 -13.68
CA PRO A 148 -6.41 -13.41 -14.10
C PRO A 148 -6.83 -14.71 -13.40
N PRO A 149 -8.06 -14.80 -12.87
CA PRO A 149 -8.54 -16.04 -12.29
C PRO A 149 -8.68 -17.08 -13.41
N ASP A 150 -7.72 -18.00 -13.50
CA ASP A 150 -7.93 -19.24 -14.25
C ASP A 150 -9.06 -19.98 -13.53
N ALA A 151 -10.22 -19.99 -14.18
CA ALA A 151 -11.54 -20.33 -13.63
C ALA A 151 -12.12 -19.26 -12.69
N ALA A 152 -12.97 -18.41 -13.27
CA ALA A 152 -13.95 -17.64 -12.52
C ALA A 152 -14.72 -18.55 -11.54
N LEU A 153 -14.58 -18.30 -10.24
CA LEU A 153 -15.58 -18.49 -9.17
C LEU A 153 -14.90 -18.15 -7.81
N SER A 154 -15.31 -17.02 -7.19
CA SER A 154 -15.13 -16.72 -5.75
C SER A 154 -13.98 -15.83 -5.27
N ALA A 155 -13.47 -14.87 -6.06
CA ALA A 155 -12.83 -13.71 -5.44
C ALA A 155 -13.89 -12.96 -4.62
N VAL A 156 -13.84 -13.08 -3.28
CA VAL A 156 -14.79 -12.42 -2.39
C VAL A 156 -14.63 -10.90 -2.56
N PRO A 157 -15.69 -10.15 -2.87
CA PRO A 157 -15.58 -8.70 -3.02
C PRO A 157 -15.01 -8.05 -1.76
N LEU A 158 -14.09 -7.10 -1.94
CA LEU A 158 -13.55 -6.31 -0.83
C LEU A 158 -14.70 -5.69 -0.05
N ARG A 159 -14.75 -5.96 1.25
CA ARG A 159 -15.72 -5.32 2.14
C ARG A 159 -15.30 -3.88 2.38
N THR A 160 -16.24 -2.96 2.23
CA THR A 160 -16.04 -1.52 2.39
C THR A 160 -16.99 -0.95 3.42
N ILE A 161 -16.59 0.14 4.06
CA ILE A 161 -17.41 0.97 4.94
C ILE A 161 -17.30 2.43 4.50
N THR A 162 -18.05 3.33 5.14
CA THR A 162 -17.93 4.77 4.91
C THR A 162 -17.28 5.47 6.10
N ALA A 163 -16.52 6.52 5.81
CA ALA A 163 -16.00 7.47 6.77
C ALA A 163 -16.59 8.85 6.48
N ASP A 164 -17.22 9.43 7.50
CA ASP A 164 -17.90 10.73 7.50
C ASP A 164 -17.13 11.79 8.33
N THR A 165 -16.00 11.40 8.92
CA THR A 165 -15.13 12.26 9.72
C THR A 165 -13.67 11.94 9.44
N PHE A 166 -12.79 12.94 9.61
CA PHE A 166 -11.35 12.74 9.53
C PHE A 166 -10.84 11.75 10.58
N SER A 167 -11.44 11.77 11.78
CA SER A 167 -11.15 10.79 12.84
C SER A 167 -11.43 9.37 12.38
N LYS A 168 -12.59 9.13 11.75
CA LYS A 168 -12.91 7.80 11.22
C LYS A 168 -11.94 7.36 10.13
N LEU A 169 -11.54 8.27 9.25
CA LEU A 169 -10.57 7.98 8.19
C LEU A 169 -9.20 7.58 8.76
N PHE A 170 -8.65 8.33 9.72
CA PHE A 170 -7.37 7.99 10.35
C PHE A 170 -7.45 6.76 11.25
N GLN A 171 -8.59 6.52 11.90
CA GLN A 171 -8.87 5.27 12.62
C GLN A 171 -8.78 4.07 11.66
N VAL A 172 -9.42 4.17 10.50
CA VAL A 172 -9.37 3.12 9.46
C VAL A 172 -7.95 2.93 8.94
N TYR A 173 -7.22 4.01 8.69
CA TYR A 173 -5.81 3.94 8.30
C TYR A 173 -4.95 3.16 9.31
N SER A 174 -5.02 3.51 10.60
CA SER A 174 -4.26 2.84 11.66
C SER A 174 -4.67 1.37 11.80
N ASN A 175 -5.98 1.08 11.81
CA ASN A 175 -6.51 -0.28 11.99
C ASN A 175 -6.19 -1.19 10.80
N PHE A 176 -6.20 -0.65 9.58
CA PHE A 176 -5.85 -1.42 8.39
C PHE A 176 -4.39 -1.91 8.46
N ILE A 177 -3.47 -1.01 8.84
CA ILE A 177 -2.04 -1.30 8.96
C ILE A 177 -1.78 -2.33 10.07
N ARG A 178 -2.33 -2.10 11.27
CA ARG A 178 -2.17 -3.02 12.43
C ARG A 178 -2.86 -4.36 12.25
N GLY A 179 -3.94 -4.40 11.46
CA GLY A 179 -4.75 -5.59 11.21
C GLY A 179 -4.27 -6.35 9.99
N LYS A 180 -5.04 -6.24 8.90
CA LYS A 180 -4.86 -7.04 7.67
C LYS A 180 -3.44 -6.97 7.12
N LEU A 181 -2.87 -5.76 7.01
CA LEU A 181 -1.54 -5.58 6.42
C LEU A 181 -0.44 -6.26 7.25
N LYS A 182 -0.42 -6.05 8.57
CA LYS A 182 0.55 -6.69 9.47
C LYS A 182 0.42 -8.21 9.49
N LEU A 183 -0.81 -8.73 9.47
CA LEU A 183 -1.05 -10.17 9.42
C LEU A 183 -0.56 -10.79 8.11
N TYR A 184 -0.88 -10.17 6.98
CA TYR A 184 -0.42 -10.63 5.67
C TYR A 184 1.10 -10.58 5.56
N ALA A 185 1.73 -9.43 5.89
CA ALA A 185 3.18 -9.27 5.85
C ALA A 185 3.89 -10.32 6.72
N GLY A 186 3.37 -10.58 7.93
CA GLY A 186 3.94 -11.59 8.83
C GLY A 186 3.87 -13.02 8.31
N GLU A 187 2.87 -13.37 7.49
CA GLU A 187 2.80 -14.68 6.80
C GLU A 187 3.71 -14.73 5.57
N ALA A 188 3.68 -13.67 4.76
CA ALA A 188 4.49 -13.54 3.56
C ALA A 188 5.99 -13.66 3.88
N CYS A 189 6.44 -12.97 4.93
CA CYS A 189 7.84 -12.98 5.35
C CYS A 189 8.30 -14.33 5.91
N ARG A 190 7.41 -15.09 6.57
CA ARG A 190 7.74 -16.47 7.02
C ARG A 190 7.86 -17.47 5.88
N THR A 191 7.17 -17.21 4.77
CA THR A 191 7.16 -18.10 3.60
C THR A 191 8.37 -17.84 2.70
N GLY A 192 8.88 -16.60 2.66
CA GLY A 192 10.10 -16.25 1.90
C GLY A 192 11.41 -16.77 2.50
N ASP A 193 11.42 -17.13 3.79
CA ASP A 193 12.58 -17.72 4.48
C ASP A 193 12.71 -19.24 4.26
N ARG A 194 11.77 -19.87 3.54
CA ARG A 194 11.69 -21.33 3.31
C ARG A 194 12.00 -21.70 1.88
#